data_AF-L7LFN9-F1
#
_entry.id   AF-L7LFN9-F1
#
_cell.length_a   1.000
_cell.length_b   1.000
_cell.length_c   1.000
_cell.angle_alpha   90.00
_cell.angle_beta   90.00
_cell.angle_gamma   90.00
#
_symmetry.space_group_name_H-M   'P 1'
#
loop_
_entity.id
_entity.type
_entity.pdbx_description
1 polymer ?
#
loop_
_entity_poly.entity_id
_entity_poly.type
_entity_poly.pdbx_seq_one_letter_code
_entity_poly.pdbx_strand_id
1 'polypeptide(L)'
;MPDPCARAQLMIRPARELAGISMRELARRVGVSVGTMSGIETGKTAASPERLAAIAAELDTTITALTELQSPQPADAAKEFDWRDYPDREIDPALAAAIGCFVETGYHGATMRTVAAAAGLSAAGVYHHYPSKQSLLTAVFDLAYTELAAHVEAAADVDDRVLALGNVCEAVALFAAVRRDVMRIVVTDRANLDPADRPRIEAVSGRLLEVVRAQLPDGDDEDSAATARAVLDLCTGVCRLERIDDPADIAVRYRRFGLRLAGLDGVGSRPG
;
A
#
# COMPACT_ATOMS: atom_id res chain seq x y z
N MET A 1 -5.88 -30.03 0.53
CA MET A 1 -4.58 -29.50 1.00
C MET A 1 -3.88 -28.86 -0.20
N PRO A 2 -3.29 -27.66 -0.06
CA PRO A 2 -2.49 -27.10 -1.14
C PRO A 2 -1.30 -28.02 -1.46
N ASP A 3 -0.89 -28.04 -2.72
CA ASP A 3 0.29 -28.75 -3.18
C ASP A 3 1.53 -28.25 -2.41
N PRO A 4 2.28 -29.13 -1.70
CA PRO A 4 3.49 -28.75 -0.97
C PRO A 4 4.49 -27.95 -1.81
N CYS A 5 4.60 -28.25 -3.11
CA CYS A 5 5.47 -27.52 -4.03
C CYS A 5 4.98 -26.08 -4.27
N ALA A 6 3.67 -25.88 -4.41
CA ALA A 6 3.08 -24.55 -4.56
C ALA A 6 3.24 -23.71 -3.28
N ARG A 7 3.12 -24.33 -2.12
CA ARG A 7 3.37 -23.68 -0.83
C ARG A 7 4.84 -23.28 -0.68
N ALA A 8 5.77 -24.19 -0.94
CA ALA A 8 7.21 -23.91 -0.89
C ALA A 8 7.61 -22.78 -1.86
N GLN A 9 6.99 -22.73 -3.04
CA GLN A 9 7.24 -21.68 -4.02
C GLN A 9 6.93 -20.27 -3.50
N LEU A 10 5.81 -20.10 -2.79
CA LEU A 10 5.43 -18.82 -2.19
C LEU A 10 6.41 -18.36 -1.08
N MET A 11 7.17 -19.30 -0.50
CA MET A 11 8.10 -19.03 0.59
C MET A 11 9.53 -18.72 0.13
N ILE A 12 9.82 -18.80 -1.17
CA ILE A 12 11.15 -18.51 -1.73
C ILE A 12 11.56 -17.08 -1.44
N ARG A 13 10.67 -16.10 -1.65
CA ARG A 13 10.99 -14.69 -1.43
C ARG A 13 11.30 -14.39 0.06
N PRO A 14 10.43 -14.76 1.01
CA PRO A 14 10.75 -14.63 2.44
C PRO A 14 12.06 -15.30 2.85
N ALA A 15 12.29 -16.55 2.41
CA ALA A 15 13.51 -17.29 2.72
C ALA A 15 14.76 -16.61 2.14
N ARG A 16 14.66 -16.08 0.92
CA ARG A 16 15.73 -15.31 0.28
C ARG A 16 16.05 -14.03 1.04
N GLU A 17 15.03 -13.29 1.47
CA GLU A 17 15.18 -12.05 2.24
C GLU A 17 15.82 -12.32 3.61
N LEU A 18 15.41 -13.40 4.30
CA LEU A 18 16.03 -13.87 5.54
C LEU A 18 17.50 -14.27 5.37
N ALA A 19 17.83 -14.90 4.24
CA ALA A 19 19.21 -15.25 3.89
C ALA A 19 20.07 -14.04 3.47
N GLY A 20 19.48 -12.84 3.34
CA GLY A 20 20.19 -11.64 2.88
C GLY A 20 20.63 -11.69 1.42
N ILE A 21 20.00 -12.55 0.60
CA ILE A 21 20.38 -12.77 -0.79
C ILE A 21 19.52 -11.90 -1.71
N SER A 22 20.14 -11.18 -2.64
CA SER A 22 19.37 -10.41 -3.64
C SER A 22 18.71 -11.35 -4.67
N MET A 23 17.55 -10.97 -5.20
CA MET A 23 16.87 -11.76 -6.26
C MET A 23 17.77 -12.01 -7.47
N ARG A 24 18.59 -11.01 -7.87
CA ARG A 24 19.55 -11.16 -8.97
C ARG A 24 20.63 -12.19 -8.66
N GLU A 25 21.12 -12.19 -7.42
CA GLU A 25 22.13 -13.13 -6.97
C GLU A 25 21.57 -14.56 -6.91
N LEU A 26 20.36 -14.74 -6.36
CA LEU A 26 19.70 -16.05 -6.37
C LEU A 26 19.43 -16.55 -7.80
N ALA A 27 18.94 -15.69 -8.70
CA ALA A 27 18.73 -16.06 -10.10
C ALA A 27 20.03 -16.52 -10.78
N ARG A 28 21.15 -15.83 -10.51
CA ARG A 28 22.48 -16.17 -11.01
C ARG A 28 22.94 -17.53 -10.48
N ARG A 29 22.78 -17.80 -9.18
CA ARG A 29 23.18 -19.06 -8.54
C ARG A 29 22.39 -20.26 -9.05
N VAL A 30 21.08 -20.08 -9.22
CA VAL A 30 20.16 -21.12 -9.72
C VAL A 30 20.26 -21.30 -11.25
N GLY A 31 20.91 -20.37 -11.96
CA GLY A 31 21.10 -20.45 -13.41
C GLY A 31 19.85 -20.09 -14.21
N VAL A 32 19.03 -19.16 -13.72
CA VAL A 32 17.81 -18.68 -14.40
C VAL A 32 17.83 -17.16 -14.62
N SER A 33 16.97 -16.65 -15.50
CA SER A 33 16.82 -15.20 -15.67
C SER A 33 16.19 -14.55 -14.44
N VAL A 34 16.49 -13.27 -14.20
CA VAL A 34 15.86 -12.48 -13.11
C VAL A 34 14.34 -12.42 -13.27
N GLY A 35 13.84 -12.33 -14.51
CA GLY A 35 12.41 -12.38 -14.81
C GLY A 35 11.77 -13.73 -14.47
N THR A 36 12.48 -14.83 -14.71
CA THR A 36 12.05 -16.18 -14.32
C THR A 36 12.02 -16.31 -12.80
N MET A 37 13.03 -15.83 -12.08
CA MET A 37 13.04 -15.84 -10.61
C MET A 37 11.89 -15.01 -10.03
N SER A 38 11.64 -13.81 -10.57
CA SER A 38 10.51 -12.97 -10.17
C SER A 38 9.17 -13.66 -10.46
N GLY A 39 9.02 -14.30 -11.62
CA GLY A 39 7.83 -15.08 -11.96
C GLY A 39 7.59 -16.23 -10.98
N ILE A 40 8.65 -16.91 -10.55
CA ILE A 40 8.59 -17.98 -9.55
C ILE A 40 8.18 -17.41 -8.17
N GLU A 41 8.86 -16.38 -7.68
CA GLU A 41 8.57 -15.74 -6.37
C GLU A 41 7.14 -15.16 -6.28
N THR A 42 6.57 -14.73 -7.41
CA THR A 42 5.22 -14.15 -7.48
C THR A 42 4.12 -15.16 -7.83
N GLY A 43 4.47 -16.45 -7.98
CA GLY A 43 3.53 -17.50 -8.36
C GLY A 43 3.06 -17.45 -9.82
N LYS A 44 3.57 -16.51 -10.63
CA LYS A 44 3.25 -16.37 -12.06
C LYS A 44 3.89 -17.44 -12.94
N THR A 45 4.96 -18.07 -12.48
CA THR A 45 5.68 -19.15 -13.17
C THR A 45 5.81 -20.33 -12.23
N ALA A 46 5.20 -21.47 -12.55
CA ALA A 46 5.35 -22.68 -11.77
C ALA A 46 6.81 -23.18 -11.80
N ALA A 47 7.38 -23.48 -10.64
CA ALA A 47 8.69 -24.11 -10.53
C ALA A 47 8.55 -25.64 -10.53
N SER A 48 9.43 -26.34 -11.26
CA SER A 48 9.49 -27.80 -11.17
C SER A 48 10.08 -28.23 -9.82
N PRO A 49 9.82 -29.46 -9.34
CA PRO A 49 10.40 -29.97 -8.08
C PRO A 49 11.93 -29.89 -8.03
N GLU A 50 12.60 -30.15 -9.14
CA GLU A 50 14.07 -30.06 -9.24
C GLU A 50 14.55 -28.61 -9.09
N ARG A 51 13.79 -27.65 -9.66
CA ARG A 51 14.10 -26.24 -9.56
C ARG A 51 13.84 -25.70 -8.16
N LEU A 52 12.77 -26.14 -7.51
CA LEU A 52 12.50 -25.82 -6.10
C LEU A 52 13.61 -26.38 -5.20
N ALA A 53 14.10 -27.60 -5.47
CA ALA A 53 15.20 -28.18 -4.72
C ALA A 53 16.51 -27.39 -4.91
N ALA A 54 16.83 -26.96 -6.14
CA ALA A 54 17.98 -26.11 -6.41
C ALA A 54 17.89 -24.76 -5.70
N ILE A 55 16.72 -24.12 -5.72
CA ILE A 55 16.48 -22.86 -5.00
C ILE A 55 16.64 -23.05 -3.48
N ALA A 56 16.07 -24.12 -2.91
CA ALA A 56 16.21 -24.41 -1.49
C ALA A 56 17.68 -24.62 -1.09
N ALA A 57 18.44 -25.35 -1.90
CA ALA A 57 19.87 -25.58 -1.66
C ALA A 57 20.69 -24.28 -1.68
N GLU A 58 20.43 -23.36 -2.61
CA GLU A 58 21.12 -22.06 -2.67
C GLU A 58 20.76 -21.11 -1.52
N LEU A 59 19.65 -21.39 -0.83
CA LEU A 59 19.20 -20.67 0.36
C LEU A 59 19.57 -21.39 1.66
N ASP A 60 20.45 -22.41 1.60
CA ASP A 60 20.84 -23.26 2.72
C ASP A 60 19.64 -23.83 3.50
N THR A 61 18.58 -24.21 2.78
CA THR A 61 17.33 -24.74 3.34
C THR A 61 16.83 -25.98 2.58
N THR A 62 15.66 -26.49 2.96
CA THR A 62 15.01 -27.63 2.30
C THR A 62 13.61 -27.27 1.83
N ILE A 63 13.06 -28.00 0.86
CA ILE A 63 11.66 -27.79 0.41
C ILE A 63 10.68 -27.95 1.58
N THR A 64 10.94 -28.91 2.48
CA THR A 64 10.13 -29.11 3.69
C THR A 64 10.19 -27.88 4.59
N ALA A 65 11.40 -27.38 4.89
CA ALA A 65 11.57 -26.18 5.71
C ALA A 65 10.97 -24.93 5.03
N LEU A 66 11.01 -24.81 3.70
CA LEU A 66 10.30 -23.77 2.95
C LEU A 66 8.77 -23.91 3.07
N THR A 67 8.24 -25.12 3.13
CA THR A 67 6.80 -25.36 3.28
C THR A 67 6.31 -25.01 4.69
N GLU A 68 7.16 -25.30 5.69
CA GLU A 68 6.92 -25.04 7.11
C GLU A 68 7.23 -23.60 7.52
N LEU A 69 8.05 -22.89 6.74
CA LEU A 69 8.32 -21.48 6.91
C LEU A 69 7.00 -20.70 6.92
N GLN A 70 6.73 -20.06 8.04
CA GLN A 70 5.72 -19.03 8.13
C GLN A 70 6.27 -17.82 7.40
N SER A 71 5.45 -17.19 6.55
CA SER A 71 5.77 -15.83 6.12
C SER A 71 5.99 -15.02 7.39
N PRO A 72 7.04 -14.19 7.47
CA PRO A 72 7.09 -13.21 8.54
C PRO A 72 5.73 -12.51 8.52
N GLN A 73 4.97 -12.69 9.60
CA GLN A 73 3.68 -12.08 9.74
C GLN A 73 3.96 -10.56 9.73
N PRO A 74 3.17 -9.73 9.05
CA PRO A 74 3.34 -8.27 9.13
C PRO A 74 3.49 -7.76 10.58
N ALA A 75 2.90 -8.46 11.54
CA ALA A 75 3.03 -8.24 12.98
C ALA A 75 4.47 -8.37 13.55
N ASP A 76 5.34 -9.22 12.99
CA ASP A 76 6.72 -9.36 13.49
C ASP A 76 7.62 -8.19 13.03
N ALA A 77 7.30 -7.56 11.90
CA ALA A 77 7.91 -6.30 11.46
C ALA A 77 7.30 -5.06 12.15
N ALA A 78 6.10 -5.19 12.72
CA ALA A 78 5.38 -4.10 13.37
C ALA A 78 5.97 -3.67 14.72
N LYS A 79 6.93 -4.41 15.30
CA LYS A 79 7.55 -4.02 16.58
C LYS A 79 8.46 -2.78 16.50
N GLU A 80 8.86 -2.35 15.29
CA GLU A 80 9.62 -1.09 15.06
C GLU A 80 8.89 -0.06 14.17
N PHE A 81 7.74 -0.40 13.60
CA PHE A 81 6.98 0.50 12.73
C PHE A 81 5.89 1.23 13.53
N ASP A 82 6.17 2.45 13.98
CA ASP A 82 5.11 3.34 14.44
C ASP A 82 4.32 3.82 13.21
N TRP A 83 3.05 3.45 13.12
CA TRP A 83 2.19 3.85 12.02
C TRP A 83 1.94 5.36 11.96
N ARG A 84 2.32 6.13 12.99
CA ARG A 84 2.31 7.60 12.97
C ARG A 84 3.56 8.21 12.35
N ASP A 85 4.62 7.43 12.16
CA ASP A 85 5.88 7.93 11.62
C ASP A 85 5.86 7.95 10.08
N TYR A 86 6.15 9.12 9.51
CA TYR A 86 6.27 9.33 8.07
C TYR A 86 7.67 9.79 7.72
N PRO A 87 8.64 8.86 7.62
CA PRO A 87 9.99 9.23 7.22
C PRO A 87 10.01 9.79 5.80
N ASP A 88 11.07 10.56 5.50
CA ASP A 88 11.38 10.94 4.13
C ASP A 88 11.53 9.68 3.28
N ARG A 89 10.91 9.71 2.11
CA ARG A 89 10.94 8.58 1.17
C ARG A 89 11.71 8.98 -0.08
N GLU A 90 12.55 8.07 -0.54
CA GLU A 90 13.19 8.21 -1.84
C GLU A 90 12.18 7.81 -2.92
N ILE A 91 11.80 8.78 -3.76
CA ILE A 91 10.89 8.58 -4.89
C ILE A 91 11.69 8.76 -6.17
N ASP A 92 11.40 7.95 -7.18
CA ASP A 92 11.92 8.18 -8.53
C ASP A 92 11.68 9.64 -8.97
N PRO A 93 12.70 10.36 -9.48
CA PRO A 93 12.57 11.77 -9.84
C PRO A 93 11.47 12.05 -10.89
N ALA A 94 11.25 11.14 -11.83
CA ALA A 94 10.18 11.30 -12.82
C ALA A 94 8.80 11.14 -12.18
N LEU A 95 8.65 10.21 -11.22
CA LEU A 95 7.40 10.05 -10.47
C LEU A 95 7.14 11.25 -9.54
N ALA A 96 8.16 11.76 -8.85
CA ALA A 96 8.06 12.97 -8.04
C ALA A 96 7.63 14.19 -8.89
N ALA A 97 8.25 14.37 -10.06
CA ALA A 97 7.88 15.41 -11.01
C ALA A 97 6.46 15.24 -11.55
N ALA A 98 6.03 13.99 -11.81
CA ALA A 98 4.68 13.69 -12.27
C ALA A 98 3.62 14.06 -11.22
N ILE A 99 3.87 13.76 -9.93
CA ILE A 99 3.01 14.18 -8.83
C ILE A 99 2.83 15.70 -8.85
N GLY A 100 3.93 16.46 -8.93
CA GLY A 100 3.88 17.92 -9.02
C GLY A 100 3.07 18.42 -10.22
N CYS A 101 3.31 17.87 -11.41
CA CYS A 101 2.57 18.23 -12.62
C CYS A 101 1.07 17.93 -12.53
N PHE A 102 0.69 16.76 -12.00
CA PHE A 102 -0.72 16.37 -11.83
C PHE A 102 -1.42 17.24 -10.80
N VAL A 103 -0.72 17.61 -9.73
CA VAL A 103 -1.19 18.56 -8.71
C VAL A 103 -1.41 19.95 -9.30
N GLU A 104 -0.47 20.46 -10.08
CA GLU A 104 -0.52 21.83 -10.58
C GLU A 104 -1.54 22.01 -11.72
N THR A 105 -1.58 21.06 -12.66
CA THR A 105 -2.33 21.21 -13.92
C THR A 105 -3.43 20.17 -14.14
N GLY A 106 -3.62 19.25 -13.18
CA GLY A 106 -4.49 18.08 -13.33
C GLY A 106 -3.88 17.00 -14.25
N TYR A 107 -4.42 15.79 -14.18
CA TYR A 107 -3.96 14.69 -15.04
C TYR A 107 -4.01 15.02 -16.53
N HIS A 108 -5.08 15.68 -17.01
CA HIS A 108 -5.22 16.02 -18.44
C HIS A 108 -4.27 17.13 -18.90
N GLY A 109 -3.97 18.11 -18.04
CA GLY A 109 -3.05 19.21 -18.35
C GLY A 109 -1.59 18.78 -18.42
N ALA A 110 -1.20 17.76 -17.64
CA ALA A 110 0.14 17.22 -17.64
C ALA A 110 0.47 16.42 -18.91
N THR A 111 1.73 16.48 -19.35
CA THR A 111 2.26 15.71 -20.48
C THR A 111 3.57 15.03 -20.09
N MET A 112 3.97 13.97 -20.80
CA MET A 112 5.27 13.32 -20.58
C MET A 112 6.44 14.30 -20.74
N ARG A 113 6.29 15.30 -21.62
CA ARG A 113 7.31 16.34 -21.84
C ARG A 113 7.43 17.30 -20.65
N THR A 114 6.31 17.72 -20.05
CA THR A 114 6.34 18.60 -18.87
C THR A 114 6.91 17.86 -17.66
N VAL A 115 6.59 16.57 -17.50
CA VAL A 115 7.19 15.72 -16.46
C VAL A 115 8.71 15.59 -16.65
N ALA A 116 9.18 15.30 -17.86
CA ALA A 116 10.61 15.20 -18.14
C ALA A 116 11.35 16.52 -17.83
N ALA A 117 10.78 17.65 -18.25
CA ALA A 117 11.35 18.97 -17.97
C ALA A 117 11.41 19.25 -16.46
N ALA A 118 10.34 18.96 -15.72
CA ALA A 118 10.29 19.13 -14.27
C ALA A 118 11.25 18.19 -13.51
N ALA A 119 11.48 16.98 -14.03
CA ALA A 119 12.42 16.00 -13.47
C ALA A 119 13.89 16.30 -13.81
N GLY A 120 14.18 17.26 -14.71
CA GLY A 120 15.53 17.47 -15.24
C GLY A 120 16.04 16.31 -16.09
N LEU A 121 15.13 15.50 -16.65
CA LEU A 121 15.43 14.31 -17.45
C LEU A 121 15.14 14.54 -18.93
N SER A 122 15.75 13.73 -19.80
CA SER A 122 15.32 13.66 -21.19
C SER A 122 13.97 12.93 -21.30
N ALA A 123 13.20 13.22 -22.35
CA ALA A 123 11.95 12.48 -22.61
C ALA A 123 12.20 10.97 -22.71
N ALA A 124 13.27 10.56 -23.41
CA ALA A 124 13.67 9.16 -23.52
C ALA A 124 13.99 8.54 -22.14
N GLY A 125 14.61 9.31 -21.23
CA GLY A 125 14.86 8.90 -19.86
C GLY A 125 13.57 8.59 -19.10
N VAL A 126 12.57 9.49 -19.16
CA VAL A 126 11.27 9.23 -18.51
C VAL A 126 10.56 8.03 -19.14
N TYR A 127 10.54 7.93 -20.48
CA TYR A 127 9.90 6.81 -21.17
C TYR A 127 10.54 5.45 -20.88
N HIS A 128 11.81 5.43 -20.48
CA HIS A 128 12.49 4.20 -20.06
C HIS A 128 11.92 3.64 -18.74
N HIS A 129 11.60 4.52 -17.79
CA HIS A 129 11.04 4.14 -16.49
C HIS A 129 9.51 4.01 -16.54
N TYR A 130 8.86 4.93 -17.25
CA TYR A 130 7.41 5.04 -17.33
C TYR A 130 6.99 5.19 -18.80
N PRO A 131 6.53 4.11 -19.45
CA PRO A 131 6.26 4.12 -20.89
C PRO A 131 5.10 5.04 -21.30
N SER A 132 4.28 5.50 -20.35
CA SER A 132 3.14 6.37 -20.63
C SER A 132 2.74 7.23 -19.44
N LYS A 133 1.92 8.27 -19.70
CA LYS A 133 1.32 9.09 -18.63
C LYS A 133 0.41 8.26 -17.71
N GLN A 134 -0.24 7.23 -18.25
CA GLN A 134 -1.00 6.27 -17.45
C GLN A 134 -0.10 5.47 -16.51
N SER A 135 1.07 5.00 -16.97
CA SER A 135 1.99 4.28 -16.09
C SER A 135 2.48 5.14 -14.92
N LEU A 136 2.62 6.46 -15.12
CA LEU A 136 2.88 7.40 -14.02
C LEU A 136 1.69 7.50 -13.07
N LEU A 137 0.47 7.68 -13.59
CA LEU A 137 -0.73 7.76 -12.76
C LEU A 137 -0.91 6.49 -11.93
N THR A 138 -0.85 5.31 -12.56
CA THR A 138 -0.94 4.02 -11.89
C THR A 138 0.16 3.85 -10.83
N ALA A 139 1.39 4.30 -11.10
CA ALA A 139 2.47 4.29 -10.11
C ALA A 139 2.22 5.22 -8.91
N VAL A 140 1.58 6.39 -9.10
CA VAL A 140 1.15 7.26 -7.99
C VAL A 140 0.11 6.55 -7.12
N PHE A 141 -0.86 5.88 -7.73
CA PHE A 141 -1.88 5.12 -7.02
C PHE A 141 -1.26 3.96 -6.22
N ASP A 142 -0.29 3.25 -6.80
CA ASP A 142 0.42 2.16 -6.12
C ASP A 142 1.22 2.66 -4.93
N LEU A 143 2.00 3.73 -5.15
CA LEU A 143 2.75 4.39 -4.11
C LEU A 143 1.86 4.80 -2.94
N ALA A 144 0.69 5.38 -3.24
CA ALA A 144 -0.26 5.81 -2.23
C ALA A 144 -0.84 4.65 -1.42
N TYR A 145 -1.37 3.65 -2.11
CA TYR A 145 -2.10 2.57 -1.48
C TYR A 145 -1.21 1.56 -0.77
N THR A 146 0.02 1.33 -1.24
CA THR A 146 0.98 0.47 -0.54
C THR A 146 1.38 1.08 0.81
N GLU A 147 1.72 2.36 0.84
CA GLU A 147 2.09 3.05 2.09
C GLU A 147 0.86 3.15 3.02
N LEU A 148 -0.28 3.63 2.51
CA LEU A 148 -1.50 3.78 3.33
C LEU A 148 -1.99 2.45 3.91
N ALA A 149 -1.93 1.35 3.15
CA ALA A 149 -2.33 0.04 3.67
C ALA A 149 -1.47 -0.39 4.87
N ALA A 150 -0.15 -0.18 4.81
CA ALA A 150 0.74 -0.52 5.93
C ALA A 150 0.40 0.28 7.20
N HIS A 151 0.16 1.59 7.07
CA HIS A 151 -0.25 2.43 8.20
C HIS A 151 -1.60 2.01 8.77
N VAL A 152 -2.58 1.70 7.93
CA VAL A 152 -3.93 1.30 8.36
C VAL A 152 -3.93 -0.09 9.01
N GLU A 153 -3.19 -1.04 8.45
CA GLU A 153 -3.06 -2.40 9.01
C GLU A 153 -2.42 -2.35 10.40
N ALA A 154 -1.30 -1.63 10.56
CA ALA A 154 -0.65 -1.45 11.86
C ALA A 154 -1.51 -0.64 12.86
N ALA A 155 -2.24 0.37 12.39
CA ALA A 155 -3.16 1.15 13.22
C ALA A 155 -4.33 0.32 13.76
N ALA A 156 -4.80 -0.64 12.96
CA ALA A 156 -5.92 -1.53 13.30
C ALA A 156 -5.51 -2.72 14.18
N ASP A 157 -4.21 -2.98 14.39
CA ASP A 157 -3.68 -4.11 15.17
C ASP A 157 -3.79 -3.87 16.69
N VAL A 158 -5.04 -3.73 17.16
CA VAL A 158 -5.40 -3.59 18.57
C VAL A 158 -6.74 -4.31 18.82
N ASP A 159 -6.89 -4.92 20.01
CA ASP A 159 -8.07 -5.73 20.34
C ASP A 159 -9.37 -4.92 20.49
N ASP A 160 -9.26 -3.62 20.83
CA ASP A 160 -10.42 -2.74 21.02
C ASP A 160 -10.85 -2.12 19.69
N ARG A 161 -12.05 -2.47 19.22
CA ARG A 161 -12.60 -2.01 17.92
C ARG A 161 -12.76 -0.48 17.83
N VAL A 162 -13.11 0.18 18.93
CA VAL A 162 -13.28 1.65 18.95
C VAL A 162 -11.90 2.32 18.85
N LEU A 163 -10.91 1.77 19.57
CA LEU A 163 -9.53 2.21 19.47
C LEU A 163 -8.97 1.96 18.06
N ALA A 164 -9.22 0.78 17.48
CA ALA A 164 -8.83 0.40 16.13
C ALA A 164 -9.43 1.35 15.09
N LEU A 165 -10.74 1.59 15.12
CA LEU A 165 -11.38 2.55 14.20
C LEU A 165 -10.79 3.94 14.36
N GLY A 166 -10.59 4.39 15.61
CA GLY A 166 -9.99 5.69 15.87
C GLY A 166 -8.57 5.80 15.32
N ASN A 167 -7.74 4.77 15.50
CA ASN A 167 -6.39 4.72 14.95
C ASN A 167 -6.42 4.71 13.42
N VAL A 168 -7.31 3.94 12.79
CA VAL A 168 -7.47 3.91 11.32
C VAL A 168 -7.90 5.27 10.79
N CYS A 169 -8.87 5.94 11.43
CA CYS A 169 -9.27 7.30 11.04
C CYS A 169 -8.09 8.27 11.13
N GLU A 170 -7.31 8.20 12.20
CA GLU A 170 -6.10 9.00 12.38
C GLU A 170 -5.05 8.69 11.31
N ALA A 171 -4.76 7.42 11.03
CA ALA A 171 -3.80 6.99 10.02
C ALA A 171 -4.16 7.50 8.62
N VAL A 172 -5.44 7.38 8.22
CA VAL A 172 -5.91 7.87 6.92
C VAL A 172 -5.82 9.41 6.85
N ALA A 173 -6.23 10.10 7.92
CA ALA A 173 -6.18 11.56 7.97
C ALA A 173 -4.73 12.09 7.99
N LEU A 174 -3.84 11.42 8.73
CA LEU A 174 -2.42 11.77 8.81
C LEU A 174 -1.72 11.55 7.47
N PHE A 175 -1.98 10.42 6.81
CA PHE A 175 -1.51 10.19 5.44
C PHE A 175 -1.99 11.28 4.49
N ALA A 176 -3.28 11.64 4.56
CA ALA A 176 -3.86 12.69 3.72
C ALA A 176 -3.30 14.09 4.02
N ALA A 177 -2.76 14.32 5.21
CA ALA A 177 -2.07 15.55 5.58
C ALA A 177 -0.60 15.56 5.17
N VAL A 178 0.15 14.48 5.44
CA VAL A 178 1.59 14.38 5.19
C VAL A 178 1.90 14.11 3.72
N ARG A 179 1.21 13.13 3.11
CA ARG A 179 1.33 12.77 1.68
C ARG A 179 0.24 13.48 0.85
N ARG A 180 -0.03 14.74 1.19
CA ARG A 180 -1.16 15.54 0.69
C ARG A 180 -1.34 15.50 -0.83
N ASP A 181 -0.27 15.77 -1.56
CA ASP A 181 -0.30 15.85 -3.02
C ASP A 181 -0.62 14.50 -3.68
N VAL A 182 -0.08 13.42 -3.13
CA VAL A 182 -0.40 12.07 -3.57
C VAL A 182 -1.85 11.71 -3.27
N MET A 183 -2.31 11.96 -2.05
CA MET A 183 -3.71 11.70 -1.69
C MET A 183 -4.67 12.52 -2.56
N ARG A 184 -4.33 13.78 -2.86
CA ARG A 184 -5.13 14.65 -3.72
C ARG A 184 -5.32 14.03 -5.11
N ILE A 185 -4.26 13.53 -5.74
CA ILE A 185 -4.34 12.84 -7.04
C ILE A 185 -5.24 11.59 -6.93
N VAL A 186 -5.07 10.79 -5.88
CA VAL A 186 -5.87 9.57 -5.67
C VAL A 186 -7.37 9.87 -5.57
N VAL A 187 -7.75 10.96 -4.90
CA VAL A 187 -9.16 11.34 -4.75
C VAL A 187 -9.75 12.03 -5.99
N THR A 188 -8.95 12.74 -6.80
CA THR A 188 -9.47 13.48 -7.97
C THR A 188 -9.38 12.71 -9.28
N ASP A 189 -8.34 11.90 -9.48
CA ASP A 189 -7.98 11.37 -10.79
C ASP A 189 -8.28 9.88 -10.98
N ARG A 190 -8.99 9.25 -10.04
CA ARG A 190 -9.34 7.82 -10.11
C ARG A 190 -10.11 7.47 -11.38
N ALA A 191 -11.00 8.35 -11.84
CA ALA A 191 -11.77 8.16 -13.07
C ALA A 191 -10.90 8.13 -14.34
N ASN A 192 -9.68 8.68 -14.25
CA ASN A 192 -8.74 8.76 -15.37
C ASN A 192 -7.93 7.49 -15.56
N LEU A 193 -7.93 6.55 -14.62
CA LEU A 193 -7.24 5.26 -14.77
C LEU A 193 -7.83 4.46 -15.94
N ASP A 194 -6.94 3.79 -16.67
CA ASP A 194 -7.34 2.88 -17.74
C ASP A 194 -8.20 1.72 -17.18
N PRO A 195 -9.22 1.25 -17.92
CA PRO A 195 -10.09 0.17 -17.46
C PRO A 195 -9.36 -1.11 -17.01
N ALA A 196 -8.17 -1.38 -17.55
CA ALA A 196 -7.35 -2.53 -17.18
C ALA A 196 -6.76 -2.42 -15.76
N ASP A 197 -6.48 -1.22 -15.28
CA ASP A 197 -5.87 -0.98 -13.95
C ASP A 197 -6.91 -0.78 -12.84
N ARG A 198 -8.15 -0.40 -13.20
CA ARG A 198 -9.23 -0.12 -12.23
C ARG A 198 -9.52 -1.27 -11.27
N PRO A 199 -9.68 -2.54 -11.70
CA PRO A 199 -10.01 -3.63 -10.77
C PRO A 199 -8.94 -3.83 -9.69
N ARG A 200 -7.67 -3.62 -10.05
CA ARG A 200 -6.56 -3.74 -9.11
C ARG A 200 -6.61 -2.64 -8.06
N ILE A 201 -6.80 -1.39 -8.48
CA ILE A 201 -6.93 -0.24 -7.59
C ILE A 201 -8.19 -0.32 -6.72
N GLU A 202 -9.29 -0.83 -7.28
CA GLU A 202 -10.53 -1.12 -6.57
C GLU A 202 -10.36 -2.19 -5.51
N ALA A 203 -9.63 -3.28 -5.80
CA ALA A 203 -9.33 -4.32 -4.82
C ALA A 203 -8.55 -3.77 -3.62
N VAL A 204 -7.60 -2.85 -3.83
CA VAL A 204 -6.87 -2.23 -2.71
C VAL A 204 -7.74 -1.27 -1.92
N SER A 205 -8.51 -0.41 -2.61
CA SER A 205 -9.47 0.49 -1.97
C SER A 205 -10.53 -0.28 -1.16
N GLY A 206 -10.95 -1.44 -1.68
CA GLY A 206 -11.92 -2.33 -1.04
C GLY A 206 -11.39 -2.89 0.27
N ARG A 207 -10.11 -3.27 0.35
CA ARG A 207 -9.51 -3.71 1.63
C ARG A 207 -9.55 -2.63 2.70
N LEU A 208 -9.26 -1.37 2.35
CA LEU A 208 -9.36 -0.27 3.31
C LEU A 208 -10.80 -0.07 3.81
N LEU A 209 -11.78 -0.18 2.91
CA LEU A 209 -13.20 -0.15 3.28
C LEU A 209 -13.54 -1.28 4.24
N GLU A 210 -13.11 -2.51 3.94
CA GLU A 210 -13.35 -3.68 4.78
C GLU A 210 -12.71 -3.55 6.17
N VAL A 211 -11.50 -2.99 6.27
CA VAL A 211 -10.86 -2.73 7.57
C VAL A 211 -11.72 -1.80 8.41
N VAL A 212 -12.19 -0.68 7.84
CA VAL A 212 -13.06 0.27 8.56
C VAL A 212 -14.39 -0.39 8.93
N ARG A 213 -15.01 -1.09 7.97
CA ARG A 213 -16.29 -1.77 8.14
C ARG A 213 -16.27 -2.80 9.26
N ALA A 214 -15.17 -3.56 9.38
CA ALA A 214 -14.99 -4.55 10.43
C ALA A 214 -14.94 -3.97 11.86
N GLN A 215 -14.69 -2.65 11.99
CA GLN A 215 -14.67 -1.96 13.29
C GLN A 215 -15.99 -1.25 13.62
N LEU A 216 -16.92 -1.18 12.67
CA LEU A 216 -18.22 -0.56 12.92
C LEU A 216 -19.09 -1.45 13.83
N PRO A 217 -20.03 -0.85 14.58
CA PRO A 217 -21.06 -1.60 15.28
C PRO A 217 -21.84 -2.51 14.34
N ASP A 218 -22.42 -3.59 14.88
CA ASP A 218 -23.31 -4.45 14.09
C ASP A 218 -24.50 -3.63 13.58
N GLY A 219 -24.77 -3.75 12.28
CA GLY A 219 -25.82 -3.03 11.58
C GLY A 219 -26.16 -3.71 10.26
N ASP A 220 -27.07 -3.10 9.49
CA ASP A 220 -27.32 -3.57 8.12
C ASP A 220 -26.04 -3.44 7.27
N ASP A 221 -25.85 -4.38 6.33
CA ASP A 221 -24.64 -4.45 5.50
C ASP A 221 -24.49 -3.20 4.62
N GLU A 222 -25.60 -2.70 4.07
CA GLU A 222 -25.61 -1.51 3.21
C GLU A 222 -25.25 -0.25 4.01
N ASP A 223 -25.86 -0.08 5.18
CA ASP A 223 -25.58 1.05 6.08
C ASP A 223 -24.14 1.03 6.60
N SER A 224 -23.60 -0.16 6.91
CA SER A 224 -22.22 -0.32 7.36
C SER A 224 -21.22 0.03 6.27
N ALA A 225 -21.45 -0.43 5.04
CA ALA A 225 -20.61 -0.09 3.89
C ALA A 225 -20.65 1.41 3.57
N ALA A 226 -21.85 2.03 3.62
CA ALA A 226 -22.03 3.46 3.42
C ALA A 226 -21.32 4.28 4.51
N THR A 227 -21.43 3.87 5.77
CA THR A 227 -20.76 4.52 6.91
C THR A 227 -19.24 4.42 6.78
N ALA A 228 -18.71 3.24 6.44
CA ALA A 228 -17.27 3.06 6.23
C ALA A 228 -16.74 3.96 5.10
N ARG A 229 -17.51 4.09 4.00
CA ARG A 229 -17.17 5.00 2.91
C ARG A 229 -17.18 6.46 3.36
N ALA A 230 -18.21 6.87 4.10
CA ALA A 230 -18.32 8.25 4.61
C ALA A 230 -17.16 8.60 5.57
N VAL A 231 -16.73 7.66 6.41
CA VAL A 231 -15.54 7.82 7.28
C VAL A 231 -14.26 8.00 6.46
N LEU A 232 -14.06 7.19 5.41
CA LEU A 232 -12.90 7.31 4.53
C LEU A 232 -12.92 8.63 3.74
N ASP A 233 -14.08 9.03 3.20
CA ASP A 233 -14.23 10.29 2.46
C ASP A 233 -13.96 11.51 3.35
N LEU A 234 -14.41 11.45 4.62
CA LEU A 234 -14.10 12.44 5.64
C LEU A 234 -12.58 12.54 5.86
N CYS A 235 -11.90 11.43 6.17
CA CYS A 235 -10.48 11.43 6.51
C CYS A 235 -9.60 11.80 5.32
N THR A 236 -9.88 11.27 4.13
CA THR A 236 -9.16 11.63 2.90
C THR A 236 -9.40 13.08 2.49
N GLY A 237 -10.53 13.67 2.88
CA GLY A 237 -10.86 15.07 2.67
C GLY A 237 -9.86 16.06 3.27
N VAL A 238 -9.04 15.64 4.24
CA VAL A 238 -7.95 16.46 4.82
C VAL A 238 -7.01 17.01 3.75
N CYS A 239 -6.73 16.25 2.68
CA CYS A 239 -5.82 16.69 1.63
C CYS A 239 -6.31 17.97 0.89
N ARG A 240 -7.60 18.28 0.97
CA ARG A 240 -8.25 19.44 0.33
C ARG A 240 -8.32 20.68 1.23
N LEU A 241 -7.93 20.60 2.49
CA LEU A 241 -7.93 21.75 3.39
C LEU A 241 -6.96 22.83 2.89
N GLU A 242 -7.36 24.09 2.92
CA GLU A 242 -6.52 25.20 2.42
C GLU A 242 -5.19 25.28 3.17
N ARG A 243 -5.23 25.07 4.49
CA ARG A 243 -4.07 25.14 5.39
C ARG A 243 -4.09 23.99 6.38
N ILE A 244 -2.92 23.37 6.56
CA ILE A 244 -2.62 22.36 7.57
C ILE A 244 -1.37 22.85 8.29
N ASP A 245 -1.51 23.27 9.54
CA ASP A 245 -0.38 23.77 10.34
C ASP A 245 0.42 22.62 10.92
N ASP A 246 -0.27 21.64 11.50
CA ASP A 246 0.30 20.43 12.05
C ASP A 246 -0.52 19.22 11.56
N PRO A 247 0.10 18.32 10.75
CA PRO A 247 -0.52 17.07 10.30
C PRO A 247 -1.03 16.17 11.43
N ALA A 248 -0.35 16.10 12.57
CA ALA A 248 -0.73 15.26 13.69
C ALA A 248 -2.00 15.81 14.37
N ASP A 249 -2.04 17.11 14.64
CA ASP A 249 -3.21 17.76 15.25
C ASP A 249 -4.47 17.64 14.39
N ILE A 250 -4.33 17.80 13.07
CA ILE A 250 -5.47 17.64 12.16
C ILE A 250 -5.93 16.18 12.11
N ALA A 251 -5.00 15.22 12.12
CA ALA A 251 -5.34 13.80 12.15
C ALA A 251 -6.11 13.41 13.42
N VAL A 252 -5.67 13.87 14.60
CA VAL A 252 -6.37 13.64 15.88
C VAL A 252 -7.76 14.30 15.88
N ARG A 253 -7.93 15.44 15.21
CA ARG A 253 -9.26 16.05 15.03
C ARG A 253 -10.16 15.19 14.14
N TYR A 254 -9.65 14.70 13.01
CA TYR A 254 -10.43 13.88 12.08
C TYR A 254 -10.73 12.47 12.62
N ARG A 255 -9.84 11.90 13.45
CA ARG A 255 -10.13 10.72 14.28
C ARG A 255 -11.42 10.89 15.07
N ARG A 256 -11.53 12.00 15.81
CA ARG A 256 -12.73 12.29 16.60
C ARG A 256 -13.94 12.39 15.70
N PHE A 257 -13.84 13.08 14.56
CA PHE A 257 -14.95 13.23 13.62
C PHE A 257 -15.42 11.90 13.03
N GLY A 258 -14.49 11.01 12.68
CA GLY A 258 -14.79 9.66 12.19
C GLY A 258 -15.51 8.81 13.23
N LEU A 259 -15.07 8.83 14.49
CA LEU A 259 -15.76 8.12 15.58
C LEU A 259 -17.20 8.63 15.79
N ARG A 260 -17.44 9.95 15.67
CA ARG A 260 -18.81 10.51 15.76
C ARG A 260 -19.70 10.04 14.65
N LEU A 261 -19.15 10.06 13.44
CA LEU A 261 -19.86 9.63 12.24
C LEU A 261 -20.24 8.16 12.33
N ALA A 262 -19.39 7.34 12.95
CA ALA A 262 -19.67 5.93 13.24
C ALA A 262 -20.56 5.70 14.47
N GLY A 263 -21.03 6.75 15.15
CA GLY A 263 -21.89 6.64 16.34
C GLY A 263 -21.15 6.14 17.60
N LEU A 264 -19.82 6.24 17.64
CA LEU A 264 -18.97 5.72 18.73
C LEU A 264 -18.52 6.80 19.73
N ASP A 265 -19.15 7.97 19.69
CA ASP A 265 -18.91 9.03 20.65
C ASP A 265 -19.46 8.68 22.03
N GLY A 266 -18.55 8.41 22.97
CA GLY A 266 -18.88 8.24 24.39
C GLY A 266 -18.58 6.85 24.98
N VAL A 267 -18.03 5.92 24.20
CA VAL A 267 -17.65 4.57 24.70
C VAL A 267 -16.44 4.61 25.66
N GLY A 268 -15.75 5.75 25.78
CA GLY A 268 -14.64 5.97 26.72
C GLY A 268 -14.93 6.90 27.91
N SER A 269 -16.20 7.21 28.23
CA SER A 269 -16.53 8.14 29.33
C SER A 269 -17.62 7.61 30.25
N ARG A 270 -17.29 6.59 31.05
CA ARG A 270 -17.89 6.39 32.38
C ARG A 270 -16.83 5.90 33.37
N PRO A 271 -16.30 6.77 34.25
CA PRO A 271 -16.09 6.42 35.64
C PRO A 271 -17.43 6.66 36.38
N GLY A 272 -18.04 5.60 36.85
CA GLY A 272 -19.25 5.64 37.68
C GLY A 272 -19.37 4.36 38.48
#